data_AF-A0A1Y2GIL0-F1
#
_entry.id   AF-A0A1Y2GIL0-F1
#
_cell.length_a   1.000
_cell.length_b   1.000
_cell.length_c   1.000
_cell.angle_alpha   90.00
_cell.angle_beta   90.00
_cell.angle_gamma   90.00
#
_symmetry.space_group_name_H-M   'P 1'
#
loop_
_entity.id
_entity.type
_entity.pdbx_description
1 polymer ?
#
loop_
_entity_poly.entity_id
_entity_poly.type
_entity_poly.pdbx_seq_one_letter_code
_entity_poly.pdbx_strand_id
1 'polypeptide(L)'
;MLQLIKNCSYWQVINQQFCSYKVKTPTGNFCRNEYNATGLCNRQSCPLANSRYATVREQNGVIYLFWEKIKLSKNYAQALEQIDKELIYWPNFSIHKCKQRLTEITQYLIKMRKLKLKADERPKLVGIKKKVERREARREAKAEAAARLDKAIEKELLDRLKSHAYGDAPLNEEEEEDEEREFVSDQSEDEEDMEDMFEKEYEHETVAL
;
A
#
# COMPACT_ATOMS: atom_id res chain seq x y z
N MET A 1 0.64 -3.41 50.77
CA MET A 1 -0.47 -2.43 50.63
C MET A 1 -0.02 -1.07 50.07
N LEU A 2 1.05 -0.46 50.56
CA LEU A 2 1.50 0.87 50.10
C LEU A 2 1.77 0.99 48.59
N GLN A 3 2.38 -0.02 47.95
CA GLN A 3 2.61 -0.02 46.49
C GLN A 3 1.30 0.04 45.68
N LEU A 4 0.26 -0.67 46.10
CA LEU A 4 -1.01 -0.74 45.38
C LEU A 4 -1.79 0.57 45.48
N ILE A 5 -1.69 1.25 46.62
CA ILE A 5 -2.29 2.58 46.85
C ILE A 5 -1.59 3.61 45.97
N LYS A 6 -0.25 3.60 45.92
CA LYS A 6 0.54 4.49 45.05
C LYS A 6 0.21 4.27 43.55
N ASN A 7 0.17 3.03 43.09
CA ASN A 7 -0.18 2.70 41.70
C ASN A 7 -1.62 3.15 41.33
N CYS A 8 -2.55 3.14 42.30
CA CYS A 8 -3.89 3.68 42.11
C CYS A 8 -3.87 5.19 41.88
N SER A 9 -3.12 5.93 42.70
CA SER A 9 -2.97 7.38 42.57
C SER A 9 -2.33 7.77 41.23
N TYR A 10 -1.23 7.10 40.81
CA TYR A 10 -0.62 7.35 39.51
C TYR A 10 -1.57 7.10 38.34
N TRP A 11 -2.36 6.02 38.39
CA TRP A 11 -3.36 5.76 37.38
C TRP A 11 -4.43 6.85 37.31
N GLN A 12 -4.90 7.33 38.46
CA GLN A 12 -5.92 8.38 38.50
C GLN A 12 -5.42 9.66 37.82
N VAL A 13 -4.17 10.06 38.09
CA VAL A 13 -3.54 11.20 37.41
C VAL A 13 -3.44 10.94 35.90
N ILE A 14 -2.89 9.79 35.48
CA ILE A 14 -2.71 9.46 34.04
C ILE A 14 -4.03 9.37 33.28
N ASN A 15 -5.10 8.92 33.94
CA ASN A 15 -6.39 8.71 33.28
C ASN A 15 -7.23 9.99 33.20
N GLN A 16 -7.20 10.82 34.26
CA GLN A 16 -7.94 12.08 34.34
C GLN A 16 -7.21 13.23 33.64
N GLN A 17 -5.88 13.31 33.79
CA GLN A 17 -5.03 14.30 33.14
C GLN A 17 -4.54 13.82 31.77
N PHE A 18 -3.69 14.62 31.14
CA PHE A 18 -3.08 14.31 29.86
C PHE A 18 -2.04 13.17 29.97
N CYS A 19 -2.15 12.19 29.07
CA CYS A 19 -1.16 11.13 28.90
C CYS A 19 -0.69 11.11 27.44
N SER A 20 0.60 11.38 27.22
CA SER A 20 1.18 11.48 25.87
C SER A 20 1.03 10.21 25.03
N TYR A 21 0.94 9.04 25.67
CA TYR A 21 0.82 7.76 24.99
C TYR A 21 -0.63 7.32 24.77
N LYS A 22 -1.62 7.99 25.36
CA LYS A 22 -3.03 7.59 25.30
C LYS A 22 -3.65 8.06 23.99
N VAL A 23 -4.24 7.13 23.24
CA VAL A 23 -5.01 7.42 22.03
C VAL A 23 -6.46 7.06 22.29
N LYS A 24 -7.35 8.03 22.14
CA LYS A 24 -8.80 7.84 22.28
C LYS A 24 -9.37 7.53 20.90
N THR A 25 -10.03 6.39 20.77
CA THR A 25 -10.82 6.01 19.58
C THR A 25 -12.27 5.81 20.00
N PRO A 26 -13.24 5.85 19.06
CA PRO A 26 -14.65 5.60 19.41
C PRO A 26 -14.88 4.22 20.05
N THR A 27 -14.06 3.23 19.70
CA THR A 27 -14.13 1.86 20.20
C THR A 27 -13.47 1.66 21.58
N GLY A 28 -12.56 2.54 22.00
CA GLY A 28 -11.83 2.37 23.26
C GLY A 28 -10.57 3.23 23.39
N ASN A 29 -9.82 2.98 24.47
CA ASN A 29 -8.59 3.71 24.75
C ASN A 29 -7.37 2.82 24.51
N PHE A 30 -6.48 3.25 23.62
CA PHE A 30 -5.25 2.55 23.28
C PHE A 30 -4.02 3.29 23.81
N CYS A 31 -2.89 2.58 23.86
CA CYS A 31 -1.61 3.10 24.32
C CYS A 31 -0.53 2.89 23.26
N ARG A 32 0.20 3.95 22.91
CA ARG A 32 1.35 3.93 21.99
C ARG A 32 2.67 3.55 22.67
N ASN A 33 2.68 3.33 23.98
CA ASN A 33 3.92 3.00 24.68
C ASN A 33 4.42 1.61 24.25
N GLU A 34 5.69 1.55 23.84
CA GLU A 34 6.37 0.34 23.38
C GLU A 34 6.42 -0.76 24.45
N TYR A 35 6.48 -0.35 25.73
CA TYR A 35 6.49 -1.20 26.89
C TYR A 35 5.09 -1.59 27.37
N ASN A 36 4.04 -1.42 26.58
CA ASN A 36 2.73 -1.98 26.91
C ASN A 36 2.57 -3.38 26.31
N ALA A 37 2.23 -4.37 27.13
CA ALA A 37 2.05 -5.75 26.68
C ALA A 37 0.81 -5.95 25.80
N THR A 38 -0.29 -5.23 26.07
CA THR A 38 -1.60 -5.41 25.41
C THR A 38 -1.93 -4.33 24.38
N GLY A 39 -1.31 -3.15 24.47
CA GLY A 39 -1.66 -1.98 23.65
C GLY A 39 -2.92 -1.23 24.11
N LEU A 40 -3.59 -1.71 25.17
CA LEU A 40 -4.76 -1.04 25.76
C LEU A 40 -4.32 -0.06 26.86
N CYS A 41 -5.00 1.07 26.96
CA CYS A 41 -4.79 2.05 28.03
C CYS A 41 -5.77 1.80 29.18
N ASN A 42 -5.47 0.77 29.99
CA ASN A 42 -6.21 0.39 31.20
C ASN A 42 -5.30 0.39 32.43
N ARG A 43 -5.87 0.44 33.64
CA ARG A 43 -5.11 0.45 34.91
C ARG A 43 -4.12 -0.71 35.02
N GLN A 44 -4.54 -1.91 34.62
CA GLN A 44 -3.69 -3.11 34.68
C GLN A 44 -2.62 -3.16 33.57
N SER A 45 -2.90 -2.53 32.42
CA SER A 45 -2.03 -2.61 31.24
C SER A 45 -1.04 -1.47 31.15
N CYS A 46 -1.27 -0.34 31.83
CA CYS A 46 -0.39 0.81 31.72
C CYS A 46 0.96 0.55 32.41
N PRO A 47 2.10 0.67 31.70
CA PRO A 47 3.42 0.48 32.29
C PRO A 47 3.81 1.64 33.23
N LEU A 48 3.34 2.86 32.98
CA LEU A 48 3.67 4.04 33.80
C LEU A 48 2.97 4.03 35.16
N ALA A 49 1.78 3.41 35.25
CA ALA A 49 1.00 3.36 36.47
C ALA A 49 1.42 2.21 37.40
N ASN A 50 2.13 1.20 36.88
CA ASN A 50 2.46 -0.01 37.61
C ASN A 50 3.96 -0.11 37.82
N SER A 51 4.38 -0.04 39.09
CA SER A 51 5.79 -0.16 39.47
C SER A 51 6.42 -1.53 39.14
N ARG A 52 5.62 -2.60 39.18
CA ARG A 52 6.06 -3.96 38.79
C ARG A 52 5.42 -4.29 37.45
N TYR A 53 6.21 -4.20 36.38
CA TYR A 53 5.74 -4.44 35.02
C TYR A 53 6.78 -5.25 34.25
N ALA A 54 6.32 -6.11 33.34
CA ALA A 54 7.18 -6.91 32.48
C ALA A 54 6.60 -6.89 31.07
N THR A 55 7.47 -6.86 30.07
CA THR A 55 7.05 -6.98 28.66
C THR A 55 8.00 -7.83 27.86
N VAL A 56 7.47 -8.43 26.79
CA VAL A 56 8.27 -9.08 25.77
C VAL A 56 8.40 -8.12 24.59
N ARG A 57 9.62 -7.89 24.11
CA ARG A 57 9.88 -7.04 22.95
C ARG A 57 11.00 -7.62 22.11
N GLU A 58 10.87 -7.44 20.81
CA GLU A 58 11.91 -7.80 19.85
C GLU A 58 12.85 -6.61 19.59
N GLN A 59 14.15 -6.89 19.55
CA GLN A 59 15.20 -5.98 19.12
C GLN A 59 16.09 -6.73 18.12
N ASN A 60 16.18 -6.23 16.88
CA ASN A 60 17.05 -6.78 15.82
C ASN A 60 16.85 -8.30 15.58
N GLY A 61 15.61 -8.78 15.64
CA GLY A 61 15.23 -10.18 15.45
C GLY A 61 15.45 -11.09 16.66
N VAL A 62 15.92 -10.54 17.79
CA VAL A 62 16.09 -11.25 19.06
C VAL A 62 15.03 -10.79 20.05
N ILE A 63 14.42 -11.75 20.74
CA ILE A 63 13.33 -11.47 21.69
C ILE A 63 13.91 -11.35 23.09
N TYR A 64 13.51 -10.30 23.80
CA TYR A 64 13.91 -10.01 25.16
C TYR A 64 12.69 -9.85 26.07
N LEU A 65 12.84 -10.29 27.32
CA LEU A 65 11.95 -9.97 28.42
C LEU A 65 12.48 -8.72 29.13
N PHE A 66 11.78 -7.60 28.95
CA PHE A 66 12.06 -6.32 29.59
C PHE A 66 11.42 -6.28 30.98
N TRP A 67 12.23 -6.68 31.96
CA TRP A 67 12.14 -6.25 33.35
C TRP A 67 13.59 -6.04 33.88
N GLU A 68 14.48 -7.00 33.58
CA GLU A 68 15.95 -6.93 33.72
C GLU A 68 16.68 -7.14 32.38
N LYS A 69 15.97 -7.01 31.25
CA LYS A 69 16.47 -7.22 29.86
C LYS A 69 17.12 -8.61 29.67
N ILE A 70 16.31 -9.65 29.86
CA ILE A 70 16.73 -11.04 29.72
C ILE A 70 16.51 -11.50 28.27
N LYS A 71 17.51 -12.15 27.67
CA LYS A 71 17.40 -12.72 26.32
C LYS A 71 16.62 -14.03 26.38
N LEU A 72 15.53 -14.13 25.62
CA LEU A 72 14.75 -15.37 25.52
C LEU A 72 15.36 -16.32 24.49
N SER A 73 15.15 -17.62 24.70
CA SER A 73 15.57 -18.67 23.77
C SER A 73 14.85 -18.55 22.41
N LYS A 74 15.50 -19.03 21.35
CA LYS A 74 14.87 -19.14 20.02
C LYS A 74 13.77 -20.21 19.96
N ASN A 75 13.90 -21.25 20.77
CA ASN A 75 12.87 -22.27 20.90
C ASN A 75 11.70 -21.69 21.70
N TYR A 76 10.50 -21.76 21.13
CA TYR A 76 9.28 -21.21 21.70
C TYR A 76 8.89 -21.88 23.03
N ALA A 77 8.98 -23.21 23.11
CA ALA A 77 8.62 -23.94 24.33
C ALA A 77 9.54 -23.57 25.50
N GLN A 78 10.85 -23.53 25.24
CA GLN A 78 11.84 -23.09 26.24
C GLN A 78 11.65 -21.63 26.65
N ALA A 79 11.24 -20.76 25.72
CA ALA A 79 11.02 -19.34 26.02
C ALA A 79 9.79 -19.14 26.91
N LEU A 80 8.74 -19.95 26.75
CA LEU A 80 7.59 -19.93 27.65
C LEU A 80 7.97 -20.35 29.07
N GLU A 81 8.77 -21.42 29.21
CA GLU A 81 9.26 -21.86 30.51
C GLU A 81 10.18 -20.82 31.17
N GLN A 82 11.02 -20.14 30.38
CA GLN A 82 11.85 -19.04 30.87
C GLN A 82 10.98 -17.90 31.43
N ILE A 83 9.93 -17.49 30.71
CA ILE A 83 9.00 -16.46 31.19
C ILE A 83 8.35 -16.88 32.51
N ASP A 84 7.94 -18.15 32.65
CA ASP A 84 7.34 -18.65 33.88
C ASP A 84 8.31 -18.65 35.06
N LYS A 85 9.58 -19.00 34.83
CA LYS A 85 10.63 -19.00 35.84
C LYS A 85 10.97 -17.59 36.32
N GLU A 86 11.13 -16.65 35.39
CA GLU A 86 11.49 -15.27 35.71
C GLU A 86 10.34 -14.51 36.38
N LEU A 87 9.09 -14.79 35.99
CA LEU A 87 7.91 -14.07 36.47
C LEU A 87 7.17 -14.79 37.61
N ILE A 88 7.83 -15.64 38.39
CA ILE A 88 7.17 -16.51 39.39
C ILE A 88 6.39 -15.72 40.46
N TYR A 89 6.86 -14.53 40.83
CA TYR A 89 6.24 -13.66 41.84
C TYR A 89 5.33 -12.58 41.26
N TRP A 90 5.02 -12.63 39.97
CA TRP A 90 4.18 -11.65 39.28
C TRP A 90 2.72 -12.11 39.22
N PRO A 91 1.77 -11.18 39.00
CA PRO A 91 0.39 -11.57 38.82
C PRO A 91 0.19 -12.37 37.52
N ASN A 92 -0.69 -13.37 37.57
CA ASN A 92 -1.05 -14.24 36.43
C ASN A 92 -1.43 -13.47 35.17
N PHE A 93 -2.09 -12.31 35.32
CA PHE A 93 -2.41 -11.42 34.21
C PHE A 93 -1.17 -11.00 33.41
N SER A 94 -0.12 -10.53 34.09
CA SER A 94 1.12 -10.09 33.43
C SER A 94 1.83 -11.26 32.76
N ILE A 95 1.89 -12.43 33.41
CA ILE A 95 2.50 -13.65 32.86
C ILE A 95 1.78 -14.06 31.57
N HIS A 96 0.45 -14.18 31.64
CA HIS A 96 -0.36 -14.57 30.50
C HIS A 96 -0.24 -13.57 29.33
N LYS A 97 -0.26 -12.26 29.60
CA LYS A 97 -0.08 -11.25 28.56
C LYS A 97 1.34 -11.24 27.96
N CYS A 98 2.37 -11.52 28.75
CA CYS A 98 3.74 -11.69 28.23
C CYS A 98 3.84 -12.92 27.32
N LYS A 99 3.22 -14.05 27.70
CA LYS A 99 3.15 -15.25 26.85
C LYS A 99 2.41 -14.98 25.54
N GLN A 100 1.23 -14.35 25.60
CA GLN A 100 0.46 -13.98 24.41
C GLN A 100 1.29 -13.11 23.47
N ARG A 101 1.96 -12.08 24.01
CA ARG A 101 2.83 -11.19 23.23
C ARG A 101 4.04 -11.92 22.63
N LEU A 102 4.64 -12.87 23.34
CA LEU A 102 5.69 -13.73 22.79
C LEU A 102 5.18 -14.49 21.56
N THR A 103 3.99 -15.09 21.66
CA THR A 103 3.34 -15.80 20.55
C THR A 103 3.11 -14.88 19.35
N GLU A 104 2.57 -13.68 19.57
CA GLU A 104 2.34 -12.70 18.50
C GLU A 104 3.64 -12.27 17.82
N ILE A 105 4.69 -11.95 18.60
CA ILE A 105 6.00 -11.55 18.07
C ILE A 105 6.63 -12.68 17.26
N THR A 106 6.61 -13.91 17.78
CA THR A 106 7.16 -15.07 17.06
C THR A 106 6.41 -15.34 15.75
N GLN A 107 5.09 -15.29 15.75
CA GLN A 107 4.27 -15.41 14.54
C GLN A 107 4.57 -14.28 13.53
N TYR A 108 4.67 -13.05 14.00
CA TYR A 108 5.06 -11.88 13.19
C TYR A 108 6.43 -12.07 12.54
N LEU A 109 7.43 -12.53 13.30
CA LEU A 109 8.78 -12.80 12.77
C LEU A 109 8.75 -13.89 11.69
N ILE A 110 7.98 -14.97 11.89
CA ILE A 110 7.79 -16.01 10.87
C ILE A 110 7.14 -15.42 9.62
N LYS A 111 6.08 -14.60 9.80
CA LYS A 111 5.38 -13.94 8.68
C LYS A 111 6.32 -13.02 7.92
N MET A 112 7.13 -12.20 8.60
CA MET A 112 8.12 -11.34 7.96
C MET A 112 9.13 -12.13 7.14
N ARG A 113 9.64 -13.26 7.65
CA ARG A 113 10.56 -14.11 6.89
C ARG A 113 9.91 -14.66 5.63
N LYS A 114 8.67 -15.16 5.74
CA LYS A 114 7.88 -15.63 4.59
C LYS A 114 7.61 -14.52 3.57
N LEU A 115 7.32 -13.31 4.03
CA LEU A 115 7.09 -12.16 3.16
C LEU A 115 8.36 -11.72 2.43
N LYS A 116 9.52 -11.75 3.10
CA LYS A 116 10.82 -11.45 2.48
C LYS A 116 11.18 -12.45 1.38
N LEU A 117 10.92 -13.74 1.59
CA LEU A 117 11.15 -14.77 0.57
C LEU A 117 10.26 -14.59 -0.67
N LYS A 118 9.05 -14.05 -0.49
CA LYS A 118 8.09 -13.76 -1.57
C LYS A 118 8.15 -12.31 -2.04
N ALA A 119 9.18 -11.55 -1.67
CA ALA A 119 9.24 -10.13 -1.99
C ALA A 119 9.47 -9.90 -3.48
N ASP A 120 10.29 -10.74 -4.12
CA ASP A 120 10.62 -10.62 -5.54
C ASP A 120 9.46 -11.03 -6.45
N GLU A 121 8.57 -11.90 -5.98
CA GLU A 121 7.36 -12.33 -6.69
C GLU A 121 6.24 -11.28 -6.67
N ARG A 122 6.31 -10.29 -5.78
CA ARG A 122 5.23 -9.31 -5.57
C ARG A 122 5.42 -8.08 -6.44
N PRO A 123 4.36 -7.57 -7.09
CA PRO A 123 4.45 -6.30 -7.80
C PRO A 123 4.81 -5.18 -6.82
N LYS A 124 5.79 -4.36 -7.21
CA LYS A 124 6.18 -3.18 -6.43
C LYS A 124 5.04 -2.17 -6.47
N LEU A 125 4.57 -1.74 -5.31
CA LEU A 125 3.58 -0.66 -5.21
C LEU A 125 4.25 0.65 -5.63
N VAL A 126 3.98 1.09 -6.86
CA VAL A 126 4.42 2.38 -7.37
C VAL A 126 3.26 3.37 -7.22
N GLY A 127 3.55 4.57 -6.69
CA GLY A 127 2.55 5.63 -6.60
C GLY A 127 2.21 6.17 -7.98
N ILE A 128 0.93 6.14 -8.34
CA ILE A 128 0.45 6.73 -9.60
C ILE A 128 0.51 8.26 -9.50
N LYS A 129 1.29 8.88 -10.37
CA LYS A 129 1.40 10.34 -10.46
C LYS A 129 0.32 10.86 -11.40
N LYS A 130 -0.82 11.31 -10.87
CA LYS A 130 -1.96 11.84 -11.64
C LYS A 130 -1.64 12.96 -12.64
N LYS A 131 -0.54 13.71 -12.43
CA LYS A 131 -0.08 14.72 -13.40
C LYS A 131 0.59 14.11 -14.63
N VAL A 132 1.30 13.00 -14.45
CA VAL A 132 1.96 12.26 -15.53
C VAL A 132 0.91 11.54 -16.36
N GLU A 133 -0.01 10.83 -15.70
CA GLU A 133 -1.14 10.15 -16.33
C GLU A 133 -1.97 11.09 -17.22
N ARG A 134 -2.36 12.28 -16.72
CA ARG A 134 -3.07 13.28 -17.53
C ARG A 134 -2.27 13.79 -18.73
N ARG A 135 -0.95 13.89 -18.59
CA ARG A 135 -0.05 14.33 -19.67
C ARG A 135 0.12 13.23 -20.72
N GLU A 136 0.29 11.99 -20.29
CA GLU A 136 0.40 10.81 -21.17
C GLU A 136 -0.91 10.62 -21.93
N ALA A 137 -2.07 10.67 -21.28
CA ALA A 137 -3.37 10.56 -21.94
C ALA A 137 -3.60 11.63 -23.02
N ARG A 138 -3.21 12.89 -22.78
CA ARG A 138 -3.28 13.95 -23.81
C ARG A 138 -2.33 13.70 -24.97
N ARG A 139 -1.10 13.25 -24.69
CA ARG A 139 -0.14 12.91 -25.74
C ARG A 139 -0.59 11.70 -26.56
N GLU A 140 -1.19 10.71 -25.91
CA GLU A 140 -1.75 9.52 -26.57
C GLU A 140 -2.87 9.92 -27.52
N ALA A 141 -3.84 10.72 -27.08
CA ALA A 141 -4.91 11.22 -27.95
C ALA A 141 -4.37 12.04 -29.13
N LYS A 142 -3.36 12.88 -28.89
CA LYS A 142 -2.71 13.65 -29.96
C LYS A 142 -1.94 12.75 -30.95
N ALA A 143 -1.29 11.70 -30.46
CA ALA A 143 -0.58 10.75 -31.29
C ALA A 143 -1.54 9.89 -32.12
N GLU A 144 -2.68 9.48 -31.55
CA GLU A 144 -3.73 8.74 -32.24
C GLU A 144 -4.32 9.57 -33.39
N ALA A 145 -4.67 10.83 -33.13
CA ALA A 145 -5.18 11.75 -34.15
C ALA A 145 -4.16 11.98 -35.27
N ALA A 146 -2.88 12.18 -34.92
CA ALA A 146 -1.82 12.40 -35.90
C ALA A 146 -1.47 11.15 -36.73
N ALA A 147 -1.60 9.94 -36.17
CA ALA A 147 -1.24 8.70 -36.84
C ALA A 147 -2.24 8.29 -37.94
N ARG A 148 -3.49 8.79 -37.90
CA ARG A 148 -4.59 8.49 -38.85
C ARG A 148 -4.58 7.02 -39.31
N LEU A 149 -4.68 6.11 -38.34
CA LEU A 149 -4.46 4.68 -38.56
C LEU A 149 -5.39 4.11 -39.63
N ASP A 150 -6.64 4.57 -39.72
CA ASP A 150 -7.61 4.07 -40.70
C ASP A 150 -7.16 4.35 -42.14
N LYS A 151 -6.80 5.59 -42.47
CA LYS A 151 -6.30 5.98 -43.81
C LYS A 151 -4.99 5.23 -44.15
N ALA A 152 -4.12 5.02 -43.16
CA ALA A 152 -2.88 4.28 -43.33
C ALA A 152 -3.12 2.77 -43.60
N ILE A 153 -4.07 2.16 -42.89
CA ILE A 153 -4.46 0.75 -43.05
C ILE A 153 -5.14 0.55 -44.41
N GLU A 154 -6.06 1.43 -44.79
CA GLU A 154 -6.75 1.38 -46.08
C GLU A 154 -5.73 1.41 -47.24
N LYS A 155 -4.78 2.33 -47.18
CA LYS A 155 -3.71 2.40 -48.18
C LYS A 155 -2.87 1.12 -48.24
N GLU A 156 -2.52 0.54 -47.09
CA GLU A 156 -1.78 -0.72 -47.06
C GLU A 156 -2.60 -1.88 -47.65
N LEU A 157 -3.90 -1.95 -47.35
CA LEU A 157 -4.80 -2.97 -47.88
C LEU A 157 -4.95 -2.85 -49.40
N LEU A 158 -5.12 -1.64 -49.91
CA LEU A 158 -5.17 -1.36 -51.35
C LEU A 158 -3.84 -1.73 -52.04
N ASP A 159 -2.71 -1.40 -51.43
CA ASP A 159 -1.39 -1.75 -51.98
C ASP A 159 -1.18 -3.28 -51.99
N ARG A 160 -1.64 -3.99 -50.96
CA ARG A 160 -1.61 -5.46 -50.92
C ARG A 160 -2.51 -6.10 -51.97
N LEU A 161 -3.71 -5.55 -52.18
CA LEU A 161 -4.64 -6.00 -53.21
C LEU A 161 -4.04 -5.81 -54.62
N LYS A 162 -3.48 -4.63 -54.89
CA LYS A 162 -2.76 -4.30 -56.14
C LYS A 162 -1.55 -5.20 -56.36
N SER A 163 -0.86 -5.60 -55.30
CA SER A 163 0.26 -6.55 -55.38
C SER A 163 -0.16 -8.02 -55.60
N HIS A 164 -1.46 -8.29 -55.72
CA HIS A 164 -2.07 -9.62 -55.90
C HIS A 164 -1.66 -10.65 -54.83
N ALA A 165 -1.36 -10.17 -53.62
CA ALA A 165 -0.98 -11.03 -52.50
C ALA A 165 -2.10 -12.01 -52.07
N TYR A 166 -3.35 -11.75 -52.48
CA TYR A 166 -4.55 -12.52 -52.10
C TYR A 166 -5.10 -13.45 -53.21
N GLY A 167 -4.48 -13.50 -54.40
CA GLY A 167 -4.95 -14.30 -55.55
C GLY A 167 -5.87 -13.56 -56.52
N ASP A 168 -6.42 -14.28 -57.51
CA ASP A 168 -7.14 -13.72 -58.69
C ASP A 168 -8.62 -13.37 -58.43
N ALA A 169 -9.16 -13.76 -57.27
CA ALA A 169 -10.53 -13.43 -56.85
C ALA A 169 -10.63 -13.46 -55.31
N PRO A 170 -10.43 -12.32 -54.62
CA PRO A 170 -10.65 -12.25 -53.18
C PRO A 170 -12.15 -12.34 -52.85
N LEU A 171 -12.51 -13.22 -51.91
CA LEU A 171 -13.89 -13.54 -51.52
C LEU A 171 -14.76 -12.38 -50.97
N ASN A 172 -14.19 -11.18 -50.81
CA ASN A 172 -14.82 -10.03 -50.14
C ASN A 172 -15.11 -8.83 -51.07
N GLU A 173 -14.78 -8.92 -52.36
CA GLU A 173 -15.19 -7.91 -53.35
C GLU A 173 -16.62 -8.22 -53.79
N GLU A 174 -17.62 -7.53 -53.24
CA GLU A 174 -18.91 -7.39 -53.92
C GLU A 174 -18.71 -6.37 -55.03
N GLU A 175 -19.05 -6.73 -56.28
CA GLU A 175 -18.95 -5.88 -57.47
C GLU A 175 -19.93 -4.69 -57.37
N GLU A 176 -19.59 -3.66 -56.60
CA GLU A 176 -20.16 -2.32 -56.77
C GLU A 176 -19.22 -1.50 -57.65
N GLU A 177 -19.73 -1.08 -58.82
CA GLU A 177 -19.01 -0.32 -59.84
C GLU A 177 -18.38 0.95 -59.24
N ASP A 178 -17.04 1.05 -59.36
CA ASP A 178 -16.24 2.21 -59.02
C ASP A 178 -16.67 3.44 -59.85
N GLU A 179 -17.64 4.21 -59.36
CA GLU A 179 -17.79 5.61 -59.79
C GLU A 179 -16.58 6.39 -59.23
N GLU A 180 -15.67 6.78 -60.14
CA GLU A 180 -14.53 7.66 -59.93
C GLU A 180 -14.92 8.91 -59.11
N ARG A 181 -14.94 8.79 -57.79
CA ARG A 181 -14.86 9.95 -56.89
C ARG A 181 -13.40 10.34 -56.84
N GLU A 182 -13.08 11.30 -57.68
CA GLU A 182 -11.85 12.08 -57.64
C GLU A 182 -11.50 12.33 -56.17
N PHE A 183 -10.42 11.70 -55.69
CA PHE A 183 -9.82 11.90 -54.38
C PHE A 183 -9.25 13.33 -54.37
N VAL A 184 -10.15 14.31 -54.26
CA VAL A 184 -9.78 15.69 -53.97
C VAL A 184 -9.04 15.60 -52.64
N SER A 185 -7.80 16.08 -52.64
CA SER A 185 -6.93 16.04 -51.49
C SER A 185 -7.63 16.72 -50.32
N ASP A 186 -8.21 15.90 -49.45
CA ASP A 186 -8.74 16.23 -48.14
C ASP A 186 -7.64 16.69 -47.17
N GLN A 187 -6.50 17.14 -47.70
CA GLN A 187 -5.36 17.67 -46.95
C GLN A 187 -5.70 19.01 -46.30
N SER A 188 -6.64 19.79 -46.84
CA SER A 188 -7.02 21.10 -46.30
C SER A 188 -7.95 21.03 -45.11
N GLU A 189 -8.98 20.16 -45.13
CA GLU A 189 -9.87 19.97 -43.96
C GLU A 189 -9.11 19.27 -42.82
N ASP A 190 -8.20 18.37 -43.19
CA ASP A 190 -7.30 17.65 -42.30
C ASP A 190 -6.26 18.54 -41.57
N GLU A 191 -5.88 19.70 -42.14
CA GLU A 191 -4.99 20.69 -41.48
C GLU A 191 -5.77 21.59 -40.52
N GLU A 192 -6.99 22.00 -40.90
CA GLU A 192 -7.88 22.81 -40.07
C GLU A 192 -8.27 22.08 -38.77
N ASP A 193 -8.62 20.79 -38.83
CA ASP A 193 -8.95 19.98 -37.63
C ASP A 193 -7.77 19.83 -36.65
N MET A 194 -6.53 19.85 -37.15
CA MET A 194 -5.31 19.80 -36.33
C MET A 194 -5.00 21.16 -35.69
N GLU A 195 -5.24 22.26 -36.39
CA GLU A 195 -5.09 23.63 -35.86
C GLU A 195 -6.14 23.92 -34.78
N ASP A 196 -7.39 23.51 -35.01
CA ASP A 196 -8.52 23.74 -34.12
C ASP A 196 -8.40 22.96 -32.78
N MET A 197 -7.71 21.80 -32.81
CA MET A 197 -7.33 21.06 -31.59
C MET A 197 -6.15 21.72 -30.84
N PHE A 198 -5.23 22.36 -31.56
CA PHE A 198 -4.07 23.05 -30.97
C PHE A 198 -4.48 24.36 -30.29
N GLU A 199 -5.45 25.08 -30.86
CA GLU A 199 -5.94 26.36 -30.34
C GLU A 199 -6.73 26.20 -29.02
N LYS A 200 -7.54 25.13 -28.91
CA LYS A 200 -8.23 24.73 -27.66
C LYS A 200 -7.26 24.32 -26.53
N GLU A 201 -6.04 23.87 -26.86
CA GLU A 201 -5.00 23.52 -25.87
C GLU A 201 -4.40 24.77 -25.19
N TYR A 202 -4.19 25.85 -25.94
CA TYR A 202 -3.68 27.14 -25.41
C TYR A 202 -4.68 27.83 -24.48
N GLU A 203 -5.98 27.78 -24.78
CA GLU A 203 -7.01 28.31 -23.88
C GLU A 203 -7.12 27.54 -22.57
N HIS A 204 -6.97 26.21 -22.60
CA HIS A 204 -7.04 25.41 -21.37
C HIS A 204 -5.78 25.56 -20.49
N GLU A 205 -4.61 25.85 -21.06
CA GLU A 205 -3.37 26.04 -20.29
C GLU A 205 -3.26 27.47 -19.71
N THR A 206 -3.84 28.48 -20.37
CA THR A 206 -3.90 29.87 -19.87
C THR A 206 -4.90 30.08 -18.73
N VAL A 207 -5.98 29.29 -18.68
CA VAL A 207 -6.99 29.35 -17.60
C VAL A 207 -6.54 28.58 -16.33
N ALA A 208 -5.48 27.76 -16.42
CA ALA A 208 -4.99 26.93 -15.33
C ALA A 208 -3.74 27.48 -14.59
N LEU A 209 -3.28 28.68 -14.96
CA LEU A 209 -2.27 29.49 -14.24
C LEU A 209 -2.96 30.51 -13.32
#